data_AF-A0A317ICL8-F1
#
_entry.id   AF-A0A317ICL8-F1
#
_cell.length_a   1.000
_cell.length_b   1.000
_cell.length_c   1.000
_cell.angle_alpha   90.00
_cell.angle_beta   90.00
_cell.angle_gamma   90.00
#
_symmetry.space_group_name_H-M   'P 1'
#
loop_
_entity.id
_entity.type
_entity.pdbx_description
1 polymer ?
#
loop_
_entity_poly.entity_id
_entity_poly.type
_entity_poly.pdbx_seq_one_letter_code
_entity_poly.pdbx_strand_id
1 'polypeptide(L)'
;MKKVFVLALSLLALTVVRAQKWSELSQEEKIMKAKEFRADNQAYLKNTMGMTQTQLDDIDNVNICFLSTLDRIDRYGKDDATKEKYAKAVSEARWGQLDAIMGADKHKKYAEYLKGKIEKAKAANKG
;
A
#
# COMPACT_ATOMS: atom_id res chain seq x y z
N MET A 1 17.66 10.28 -6.37
CA MET A 1 16.48 10.87 -5.69
C MET A 1 15.12 10.69 -6.37
N LYS A 2 15.00 10.37 -7.68
CA LYS A 2 13.68 10.09 -8.33
C LYS A 2 13.07 8.70 -8.04
N LYS A 3 13.75 7.82 -7.29
CA LYS A 3 13.39 6.39 -7.20
C LYS A 3 12.70 5.96 -5.89
N VAL A 4 12.86 6.71 -4.80
CA VAL A 4 12.33 6.30 -3.47
C VAL A 4 10.88 6.79 -3.27
N PHE A 5 10.51 7.92 -3.86
CA PHE A 5 9.11 8.40 -3.92
C PHE A 5 8.17 7.48 -4.73
N VAL A 6 8.72 6.50 -5.46
CA VAL A 6 7.95 5.57 -6.30
C VAL A 6 7.51 4.33 -5.50
N LEU A 7 8.14 4.02 -4.36
CA LEU A 7 7.80 2.84 -3.55
C LEU A 7 6.64 3.07 -2.58
N ALA A 8 6.44 4.29 -2.08
CA ALA A 8 5.22 4.65 -1.35
C ALA A 8 4.01 4.81 -2.29
N LEU A 9 4.24 5.17 -3.55
CA LEU A 9 3.21 5.29 -4.59
C LEU A 9 2.79 3.94 -5.21
N SER A 10 3.55 2.86 -4.98
CA SER A 10 3.20 1.57 -5.59
C SER A 10 2.02 0.90 -4.93
N LEU A 11 1.62 1.30 -3.71
CA LEU A 11 0.42 0.77 -3.07
C LEU A 11 -0.87 1.48 -3.51
N LEU A 12 -0.84 2.41 -4.48
CA LEU A 12 -2.00 3.23 -4.88
C LEU A 12 -2.27 3.20 -6.39
N ALA A 13 -2.07 2.05 -7.02
CA ALA A 13 -2.22 1.94 -8.46
C ALA A 13 -3.59 1.32 -8.84
N LEU A 14 -4.56 2.24 -8.99
CA LEU A 14 -5.55 2.40 -10.08
C LEU A 14 -6.41 1.21 -10.56
N THR A 15 -7.71 1.33 -10.32
CA THR A 15 -8.82 0.91 -11.19
C THR A 15 -9.89 2.00 -11.05
N VAL A 16 -10.59 2.56 -12.06
CA VAL A 16 -11.06 2.08 -13.36
C VAL A 16 -11.33 3.29 -14.29
N VAL A 17 -11.23 3.10 -15.61
CA VAL A 17 -11.79 3.94 -16.70
C VAL A 17 -11.45 5.45 -16.66
N ARG A 18 -10.17 5.79 -16.79
CA ARG A 18 -9.57 6.95 -17.50
C ARG A 18 -8.13 7.09 -17.02
N ALA A 19 -7.21 7.02 -17.96
CA ALA A 19 -5.75 7.06 -17.77
C ALA A 19 -5.25 8.46 -17.36
N GLN A 20 -5.75 9.01 -16.25
CA GLN A 20 -5.29 10.30 -15.72
C GLN A 20 -4.10 10.05 -14.79
N LYS A 21 -2.93 10.62 -15.11
CA LYS A 21 -1.70 10.37 -14.33
C LYS A 21 -1.87 10.98 -12.93
N TRP A 22 -1.35 10.32 -11.92
CA TRP A 22 -1.46 10.79 -10.52
C TRP A 22 -0.93 12.21 -10.32
N SER A 23 0.13 12.61 -11.02
CA SER A 23 0.67 13.98 -10.98
C SER A 23 -0.29 15.03 -11.52
N GLU A 24 -1.22 14.64 -12.40
CA GLU A 24 -2.19 15.50 -13.07
C GLU A 24 -3.52 15.59 -12.29
N LEU A 25 -3.67 14.81 -11.21
CA LEU A 25 -4.83 14.87 -10.34
C LEU A 25 -4.73 16.07 -9.37
N SER A 26 -5.85 16.73 -9.16
CA SER A 26 -6.04 17.65 -8.03
C SER A 26 -5.85 16.91 -6.71
N GLN A 27 -5.65 17.66 -5.61
CA GLN A 27 -5.56 17.04 -4.29
C GLN A 27 -6.84 16.29 -3.92
N GLU A 28 -8.00 16.81 -4.29
CA GLU A 28 -9.30 16.19 -4.05
C GLU A 28 -9.44 14.86 -4.81
N GLU A 29 -9.07 14.83 -6.08
CA GLU A 29 -9.09 13.61 -6.90
C GLU A 29 -8.13 12.55 -6.36
N LYS A 30 -6.95 12.95 -5.87
CA LYS A 30 -5.99 12.04 -5.20
C LYS A 30 -6.61 11.42 -3.94
N ILE A 31 -7.28 12.22 -3.12
CA ILE A 31 -7.96 11.75 -1.91
C ILE A 31 -9.08 10.78 -2.26
N MET A 32 -9.89 11.09 -3.27
CA MET A 32 -10.98 10.23 -3.71
C MET A 32 -10.47 8.88 -4.22
N LYS A 33 -9.44 8.87 -5.08
CA LYS A 33 -8.84 7.62 -5.55
C LYS A 33 -8.21 6.79 -4.44
N ALA A 34 -7.60 7.44 -3.43
CA ALA A 34 -7.06 6.74 -2.27
C ALA A 34 -8.19 6.11 -1.43
N LYS A 35 -9.32 6.79 -1.27
CA LYS A 35 -10.52 6.26 -0.59
C LYS A 35 -11.11 5.07 -1.34
N GLU A 36 -11.27 5.16 -2.66
CA GLU A 36 -11.75 4.05 -3.50
C GLU A 36 -10.82 2.84 -3.42
N PHE A 37 -9.51 3.06 -3.52
CA PHE A 37 -8.52 2.00 -3.40
C PHE A 37 -8.58 1.31 -2.03
N ARG A 38 -8.72 2.08 -0.95
CA ARG A 38 -8.93 1.53 0.40
C ARG A 38 -10.23 0.74 0.47
N ALA A 39 -11.33 1.27 -0.04
CA ALA A 39 -12.65 0.62 -0.02
C ALA A 39 -12.63 -0.71 -0.76
N ASP A 40 -12.02 -0.78 -1.94
CA ASP A 40 -11.90 -2.02 -2.72
C ASP A 40 -11.05 -3.08 -2.00
N ASN A 41 -9.93 -2.67 -1.38
CA ASN A 41 -9.11 -3.59 -0.59
C ASN A 41 -9.86 -4.11 0.64
N GLN A 42 -10.59 -3.23 1.33
CA GLN A 42 -11.42 -3.57 2.48
C GLN A 42 -12.54 -4.53 2.09
N ALA A 43 -13.17 -4.31 0.93
CA ALA A 43 -14.17 -5.22 0.37
C ALA A 43 -13.58 -6.59 0.04
N TYR A 44 -12.39 -6.66 -0.55
CA TYR A 44 -11.71 -7.92 -0.83
C TYR A 44 -11.38 -8.69 0.46
N LEU A 45 -10.79 -8.01 1.45
CA LEU A 45 -10.46 -8.62 2.75
C LEU A 45 -11.72 -9.13 3.47
N LYS A 46 -12.80 -8.36 3.47
CA LYS A 46 -14.06 -8.74 4.11
C LYS A 46 -14.77 -9.88 3.36
N ASN A 47 -15.06 -9.67 2.09
CA ASN A 47 -15.98 -10.51 1.32
C ASN A 47 -15.30 -11.76 0.74
N THR A 48 -13.99 -11.68 0.44
CA THR A 48 -13.25 -12.81 -0.16
C THR A 48 -12.41 -13.56 0.88
N MET A 49 -11.78 -12.84 1.82
CA MET A 49 -10.91 -13.47 2.82
C MET A 49 -11.62 -13.78 4.15
N GLY A 50 -12.87 -13.35 4.29
CA GLY A 50 -13.68 -13.58 5.48
C GLY A 50 -13.11 -12.91 6.72
N MET A 51 -12.48 -11.74 6.57
CA MET A 51 -11.94 -10.98 7.69
C MET A 51 -13.06 -10.33 8.50
N THR A 52 -12.92 -10.33 9.83
CA THR A 52 -13.83 -9.62 10.74
C THR A 52 -13.55 -8.12 10.69
N GLN A 53 -14.52 -7.30 11.13
CA GLN A 53 -14.31 -5.84 11.20
C GLN A 53 -13.10 -5.47 12.07
N THR A 54 -12.89 -6.16 13.18
CA THR A 54 -11.71 -5.95 14.04
C THR A 54 -10.40 -6.21 13.28
N GLN A 55 -10.30 -7.30 12.53
CA GLN A 55 -9.11 -7.58 11.72
C GLN A 55 -8.88 -6.50 10.65
N LEU A 56 -9.95 -6.01 10.04
CA LEU A 56 -9.89 -4.95 9.04
C LEU A 56 -9.37 -3.63 9.64
N ASP A 57 -9.86 -3.27 10.83
CA ASP A 57 -9.43 -2.07 11.56
C ASP A 57 -7.96 -2.19 11.98
N ASP A 58 -7.54 -3.37 12.45
CA ASP A 58 -6.14 -3.66 12.82
C ASP A 58 -5.19 -3.56 11.61
N ILE A 59 -5.60 -4.08 10.45
CA ILE A 59 -4.85 -3.97 9.18
C ILE A 59 -4.67 -2.50 8.79
N ASP A 60 -5.73 -1.70 8.89
CA ASP A 60 -5.67 -0.28 8.57
C ASP A 60 -4.72 0.46 9.54
N ASN A 61 -4.78 0.15 10.84
CA ASN A 61 -3.87 0.72 11.84
C ASN A 61 -2.40 0.36 11.54
N VAL A 62 -2.10 -0.91 11.26
CA VAL A 62 -0.75 -1.37 10.88
C VAL A 62 -0.25 -0.64 9.63
N ASN A 63 -1.11 -0.45 8.63
CA ASN A 63 -0.76 0.27 7.40
C ASN A 63 -0.46 1.75 7.67
N ILE A 64 -1.27 2.42 8.49
CA ILE A 64 -1.04 3.82 8.87
C ILE A 64 0.28 3.98 9.60
N CYS A 65 0.55 3.12 10.59
CA CYS A 65 1.81 3.13 11.35
C CYS A 65 3.02 2.90 10.42
N PHE A 66 2.93 1.95 9.51
CA PHE A 66 3.98 1.67 8.54
C PHE A 66 4.26 2.87 7.62
N LEU A 67 3.21 3.46 7.03
CA LEU A 67 3.35 4.61 6.13
C LEU A 67 3.92 5.84 6.86
N SER A 68 3.43 6.13 8.07
CA SER A 68 3.97 7.22 8.89
C SER A 68 5.44 6.99 9.25
N THR A 69 5.82 5.74 9.54
CA THR A 69 7.21 5.40 9.84
C THR A 69 8.11 5.52 8.62
N LEU A 70 7.65 5.12 7.43
CA LEU A 70 8.38 5.33 6.18
C LEU A 70 8.58 6.82 5.87
N ASP A 71 7.56 7.66 6.06
CA ASP A 71 7.67 9.12 5.88
C ASP A 71 8.71 9.72 6.84
N ARG A 72 8.73 9.28 8.11
CA ARG A 72 9.77 9.68 9.08
C ARG A 72 11.17 9.22 8.67
N ILE A 73 11.31 7.98 8.19
CA ILE A 73 12.60 7.46 7.70
C ILE A 73 13.09 8.31 6.52
N ASP A 74 12.23 8.66 5.57
CA ASP A 74 12.63 9.48 4.44
C ASP A 74 13.03 10.91 4.85
N ARG A 75 12.29 11.53 5.78
CA ARG A 75 12.59 12.89 6.25
C ARG A 75 13.86 12.98 7.08
N TYR A 76 14.10 12.00 7.95
CA TYR A 76 15.11 12.11 9.01
C TYR A 76 16.28 11.11 8.89
N GLY A 77 16.21 10.17 7.95
CA GLY A 77 17.32 9.26 7.65
C GLY A 77 18.53 10.02 7.10
N LYS A 78 19.71 9.74 7.67
CA LYS A 78 20.96 10.47 7.37
C LYS A 78 21.42 10.30 5.92
N ASP A 79 21.34 9.08 5.41
CA ASP A 79 21.81 8.69 4.08
C ASP A 79 20.91 7.59 3.50
N ASP A 80 21.05 7.36 2.19
CA ASP A 80 20.21 6.40 1.46
C ASP A 80 20.37 4.97 1.99
N ALA A 81 21.57 4.56 2.42
CA ALA A 81 21.81 3.23 2.96
C ALA A 81 21.07 3.02 4.30
N THR A 82 21.08 4.02 5.16
CA THR A 82 20.35 4.03 6.44
C THR A 82 18.84 4.03 6.22
N LYS A 83 18.36 4.82 5.25
CA LYS A 83 16.94 4.84 4.87
C LYS A 83 16.49 3.47 4.37
N GLU A 84 17.26 2.83 3.50
CA GLU A 84 16.96 1.50 2.97
C GLU A 84 16.96 0.44 4.07
N LYS A 85 17.98 0.45 4.95
CA LYS A 85 18.05 -0.46 6.10
C LYS A 85 16.80 -0.35 6.99
N TYR A 86 16.39 0.86 7.35
CA TYR A 86 15.21 1.05 8.19
C TYR A 86 13.91 0.72 7.46
N ALA A 87 13.79 1.11 6.18
CA ALA A 87 12.64 0.77 5.36
C ALA A 87 12.45 -0.76 5.28
N LYS A 88 13.53 -1.52 5.13
CA LYS A 88 13.51 -2.99 5.15
C LYS A 88 13.00 -3.53 6.49
N ALA A 89 13.58 -3.07 7.61
CA ALA A 89 13.19 -3.52 8.95
C ALA A 89 11.69 -3.26 9.24
N VAL A 90 11.18 -2.08 8.88
CA VAL A 90 9.75 -1.78 9.10
C VAL A 90 8.83 -2.54 8.15
N SER A 91 9.32 -2.93 6.97
CA SER A 91 8.57 -3.76 6.02
C SER A 91 8.45 -5.20 6.53
N GLU A 92 9.52 -5.75 7.09
CA GLU A 92 9.52 -7.06 7.76
C GLU A 92 8.61 -7.06 8.99
N ALA A 93 8.67 -6.01 9.81
CA ALA A 93 7.77 -5.86 10.96
C ALA A 93 6.29 -5.79 10.54
N ARG A 94 5.96 -4.98 9.53
CA ARG A 94 4.61 -4.92 8.96
C ARG A 94 4.17 -6.29 8.45
N TRP A 95 5.06 -7.03 7.79
CA TRP A 95 4.73 -8.36 7.28
C TRP A 95 4.32 -9.30 8.42
N GLY A 96 5.11 -9.37 9.48
CA GLY A 96 4.79 -10.19 10.66
C GLY A 96 3.50 -9.75 11.37
N GLN A 97 3.22 -8.44 11.44
CA GLN A 97 1.97 -7.94 12.01
C GLN A 97 0.75 -8.35 11.17
N LEU A 98 0.86 -8.30 9.83
CA LEU A 98 -0.21 -8.77 8.96
C LEU A 98 -0.38 -10.30 9.07
N ASP A 99 0.71 -11.07 9.11
CA ASP A 99 0.62 -12.52 9.35
C ASP A 99 -0.10 -12.84 10.67
N ALA A 100 0.13 -12.06 11.72
CA ALA A 100 -0.56 -12.23 13.00
C ALA A 100 -2.07 -11.89 12.94
N ILE A 101 -2.46 -10.90 12.14
CA ILE A 101 -3.87 -10.46 12.04
C ILE A 101 -4.69 -11.41 11.14
N MET A 102 -4.19 -11.74 9.95
CA MET A 102 -4.95 -12.48 8.94
C MET A 102 -4.52 -13.95 8.77
N GLY A 103 -3.36 -14.34 9.32
CA GLY A 103 -2.72 -15.62 9.06
C GLY A 103 -1.85 -15.60 7.80
N ALA A 104 -0.70 -16.27 7.85
CA ALA A 104 0.31 -16.23 6.78
C ALA A 104 -0.22 -16.64 5.39
N ASP A 105 -1.10 -17.66 5.33
CA ASP A 105 -1.68 -18.12 4.07
C ASP A 105 -2.58 -17.07 3.41
N LYS A 106 -3.41 -16.38 4.21
CA LYS A 106 -4.28 -15.31 3.70
C LYS A 106 -3.46 -14.08 3.36
N HIS A 107 -2.44 -13.76 4.14
CA HIS A 107 -1.54 -12.65 3.85
C HIS A 107 -0.80 -12.83 2.53
N LYS A 108 -0.27 -14.03 2.26
CA LYS A 108 0.36 -14.32 0.96
C LYS A 108 -0.59 -14.08 -0.21
N LYS A 109 -1.83 -14.59 -0.13
CA LYS A 109 -2.86 -14.35 -1.14
C LYS A 109 -3.19 -12.86 -1.29
N TYR A 110 -3.21 -12.12 -0.19
CA TYR A 110 -3.48 -10.68 -0.22
C TYR A 110 -2.33 -9.91 -0.87
N ALA A 111 -1.08 -10.28 -0.58
CA ALA A 111 0.09 -9.72 -1.23
C ALA A 111 0.10 -9.98 -2.74
N GLU A 112 -0.30 -11.18 -3.17
CA GLU A 112 -0.46 -11.53 -4.59
C GLU A 112 -1.59 -10.70 -5.26
N TYR A 113 -2.73 -10.54 -4.60
CA TYR A 113 -3.82 -9.68 -5.06
C TYR A 113 -3.35 -8.22 -5.24
N LEU A 114 -2.65 -7.66 -4.25
CA LEU A 114 -2.09 -6.31 -4.33
C LEU A 114 -1.07 -6.21 -5.47
N LYS A 115 -0.14 -7.16 -5.59
CA LYS A 115 0.84 -7.19 -6.68
C LYS A 115 0.16 -7.18 -8.04
N GLY A 116 -0.88 -7.99 -8.23
CA GLY A 116 -1.65 -8.06 -9.47
C GLY A 116 -2.34 -6.73 -9.82
N LYS A 117 -2.92 -6.02 -8.83
CA LYS A 117 -3.47 -4.66 -9.06
C LYS A 117 -2.40 -3.69 -9.51
N ILE A 118 -1.24 -3.71 -8.84
CA ILE A 118 -0.13 -2.80 -9.13
C ILE A 118 0.41 -3.03 -10.54
N GLU A 119 0.56 -4.29 -10.94
CA GLU A 119 1.01 -4.65 -12.29
C GLU A 119 0.01 -4.23 -13.37
N LYS A 120 -1.29 -4.46 -13.15
CA LYS A 120 -2.36 -4.00 -14.05
C LYS A 120 -2.35 -2.48 -14.22
N ALA A 121 -2.22 -1.75 -13.13
CA ALA A 121 -2.16 -0.29 -13.18
C ALA A 121 -0.88 0.24 -13.84
N LYS A 122 0.26 -0.43 -13.66
CA LYS A 122 1.50 -0.09 -14.40
C LYS A 122 1.35 -0.34 -15.89
N ALA A 123 0.68 -1.42 -16.31
CA ALA A 123 0.43 -1.72 -17.71
C ALA A 123 -0.52 -0.69 -18.35
N ALA A 124 -1.58 -0.30 -17.65
CA ALA A 124 -2.55 0.69 -18.11
C ALA A 124 -1.95 2.11 -18.27
N ASN A 125 -0.87 2.44 -17.56
CA ASN A 125 -0.19 3.74 -17.64
C ASN A 125 0.98 3.77 -18.66
N LYS A 126 1.27 2.66 -19.33
CA LYS A 126 2.31 2.56 -20.38
C LYS A 126 1.76 2.66 -21.80
N GLY A 127 0.44 2.70 -21.97
CA GLY A 127 -0.24 3.08 -23.22
C GLY A 127 -0.68 4.53 -23.15
#